data_AF-A0A8T3Z2R3-F1
#
_entry.id   AF-A0A8T3Z2R3-F1
#
_cell.length_a   1.000
_cell.length_b   1.000
_cell.length_c   1.000
_cell.angle_alpha   90.00
_cell.angle_beta   90.00
_cell.angle_gamma   90.00
#
_symmetry.space_group_name_H-M   'P 1'
#
loop_
_entity.id
_entity.type
_entity.pdbx_description
1 polymer ?
#
loop_
_entity_poly.entity_id
_entity_poly.type
_entity_poly.pdbx_seq_one_letter_code
_entity_poly.pdbx_strand_id
1 'polypeptide(L)'
;MRIVHQDAKRGIIELFPETLDDLWHLSHLIEPGDLVSSRTTRRIQDTTGERLRSDRGIKKTFFMGIRVESINFHKYTGKLRAKGVIEKGPEDLVSLGSHHTLDLKLNNSVKIQKERWSRWHRKRIKEAIDASKIPKALVVVIEDDNADMGILRQYGVEYYGPIIGGISGKRMVQ
;
A
#
# COMPACT_ATOMS: atom_id res chain seq x y z
N MET A 1 0.63 11.08 3.28
CA MET A 1 0.94 11.06 1.83
C MET A 1 1.51 12.38 1.39
N ARG A 2 2.48 12.37 0.46
CA ARG A 2 2.97 13.57 -0.21
C ARG A 2 3.18 13.36 -1.70
N ILE A 3 3.13 14.45 -2.48
CA ILE A 3 3.48 14.47 -3.90
C ILE A 3 4.99 14.63 -4.01
N VAL A 4 5.65 13.72 -4.72
CA VAL A 4 7.10 13.78 -5.01
C VAL A 4 7.35 14.53 -6.30
N HIS A 5 6.57 14.22 -7.33
CA HIS A 5 6.72 14.80 -8.65
C HIS A 5 5.37 14.84 -9.38
N GLN A 6 5.17 15.87 -10.19
CA GLN A 6 3.98 16.03 -11.01
C GLN A 6 4.35 16.57 -12.39
N ASP A 7 3.95 15.85 -13.42
CA ASP A 7 4.07 16.27 -14.83
C ASP A 7 2.68 16.24 -15.47
N ALA A 8 2.09 17.43 -15.58
CA ALA A 8 0.76 17.61 -16.15
C ALA A 8 0.71 17.31 -17.66
N LYS A 9 1.82 17.47 -18.40
CA LYS A 9 1.87 17.23 -19.85
C LYS A 9 1.80 15.75 -20.16
N ARG A 10 2.50 14.93 -19.35
CA ARG A 10 2.52 13.47 -19.50
C ARG A 10 1.44 12.74 -18.69
N GLY A 11 0.63 13.48 -17.92
CA GLY A 11 -0.40 12.90 -17.06
C GLY A 11 0.20 12.05 -15.93
N ILE A 12 1.37 12.42 -15.42
CA ILE A 12 2.12 11.66 -14.41
C ILE A 12 2.01 12.35 -13.06
N ILE A 13 1.67 11.59 -12.02
CA ILE A 13 1.78 12.01 -10.63
C ILE A 13 2.53 10.93 -9.86
N GLU A 14 3.60 11.31 -9.15
CA GLU A 14 4.34 10.45 -8.26
C GLU A 14 3.99 10.78 -6.81
N LEU A 15 3.45 9.78 -6.11
CA LEU A 15 2.98 9.87 -4.74
C LEU A 15 3.86 9.02 -3.83
N PHE A 16 4.10 9.49 -2.62
CA PHE A 16 4.82 8.76 -1.59
C PHE A 16 3.86 8.43 -0.43
N PRO A 17 3.39 7.17 -0.34
CA PRO A 17 2.51 6.71 0.74
C PRO A 17 3.33 6.44 2.00
N GLU A 18 2.92 7.03 3.12
CA GLU A 18 3.58 6.94 4.43
C GLU A 18 2.71 6.16 5.43
N THR A 19 1.40 6.14 5.21
CA THR A 19 0.41 5.49 6.10
C THR A 19 -0.43 4.45 5.37
N LEU A 20 -1.09 3.56 6.13
CA LEU A 20 -2.04 2.59 5.58
C LEU A 20 -3.25 3.27 4.93
N ASP A 21 -3.70 4.40 5.48
CA ASP A 21 -4.76 5.22 4.88
C ASP A 21 -4.34 5.73 3.50
N ASP A 22 -3.06 6.07 3.30
CA ASP A 22 -2.54 6.47 1.99
C ASP A 22 -2.65 5.33 0.97
N LEU A 23 -2.35 4.09 1.35
CA LEU A 23 -2.53 2.92 0.47
C LEU A 23 -4.00 2.69 0.14
N TRP A 24 -4.90 2.89 1.09
CA TRP A 24 -6.34 2.85 0.83
C TRP A 24 -6.78 3.97 -0.13
N HIS A 25 -6.24 5.18 0.01
CA HIS A 25 -6.49 6.26 -0.93
C HIS A 25 -6.00 5.93 -2.33
N LEU A 26 -4.79 5.38 -2.46
CA LEU A 26 -4.22 4.91 -3.73
C LEU A 26 -5.08 3.82 -4.37
N SER A 27 -5.70 2.93 -3.59
CA SER A 27 -6.57 1.87 -4.13
C SER A 27 -7.82 2.40 -4.82
N HIS A 28 -8.26 3.62 -4.47
CA HIS A 28 -9.39 4.30 -5.10
C HIS A 28 -8.95 5.28 -6.19
N LEU A 29 -7.67 5.67 -6.19
CA LEU A 29 -7.11 6.58 -7.18
C LEU A 29 -6.70 5.85 -8.46
N ILE A 30 -6.20 4.62 -8.30
CA ILE A 30 -5.72 3.78 -9.40
C ILE A 30 -6.91 3.01 -9.98
N GLU A 31 -7.05 3.08 -11.30
CA GLU A 31 -8.14 2.47 -12.05
C GLU A 31 -7.56 1.50 -13.11
N PRO A 32 -8.36 0.53 -13.58
CA PRO A 32 -7.97 -0.29 -14.73
C PRO A 32 -7.63 0.59 -15.94
N GLY A 33 -6.54 0.27 -16.64
CA GLY A 33 -6.00 1.04 -17.75
C GLY A 33 -4.92 2.06 -17.36
N ASP A 34 -4.76 2.37 -16.07
CA ASP A 34 -3.65 3.22 -15.62
C ASP A 34 -2.30 2.52 -15.76
N LEU A 35 -1.23 3.28 -16.00
CA LEU A 35 0.13 2.77 -15.89
C LEU A 35 0.69 3.12 -14.51
N VAL A 36 0.88 2.11 -13.67
CA VAL A 36 1.42 2.27 -12.32
C VAL A 36 2.83 1.72 -12.27
N SER A 37 3.76 2.51 -11.78
CA SER A 37 5.16 2.10 -11.60
C SER A 37 5.61 2.29 -10.17
N SER A 38 6.36 1.32 -9.65
CA SER A 38 6.98 1.41 -8.33
C SER A 38 8.25 0.57 -8.30
N ARG A 39 9.09 0.83 -7.31
CA ARG A 39 10.32 0.08 -7.10
C ARG A 39 9.99 -1.28 -6.47
N THR A 40 10.44 -2.35 -7.11
CA THR A 40 10.28 -3.72 -6.60
C THR A 40 11.64 -4.37 -6.39
N THR A 41 11.68 -5.36 -5.50
CA THR A 41 12.88 -6.17 -5.26
C THR A 41 12.52 -7.62 -5.55
N ARG A 42 13.21 -8.23 -6.51
CA ARG A 42 13.04 -9.64 -6.84
C ARG A 42 14.35 -10.39 -6.66
N ARG A 43 14.23 -11.66 -6.26
CA ARG A 43 15.34 -12.60 -6.26
C ARG A 43 15.44 -13.20 -7.66
N ILE A 44 16.55 -12.99 -8.33
CA ILE A 44 16.79 -13.46 -9.70
C ILE A 44 17.86 -14.55 -9.62
N GLN A 45 17.64 -15.66 -10.34
CA GLN A 45 18.63 -16.74 -10.41
C GLN A 45 19.81 -16.27 -11.25
N ASP A 46 21.02 -16.49 -10.73
CA ASP A 46 22.25 -16.19 -11.45
C ASP A 46 22.44 -17.23 -12.56
N THR A 47 22.42 -16.80 -13.82
CA THR A 47 22.55 -17.70 -14.99
C THR A 47 23.99 -17.71 -15.52
N THR A 48 24.88 -16.92 -14.92
CA THR A 48 26.31 -16.88 -15.26
C THR A 48 27.02 -18.05 -14.55
N GLY A 49 27.25 -19.12 -15.30
CA GLY A 49 27.59 -20.46 -14.80
C GLY A 49 28.72 -20.56 -13.79
N GLU A 50 28.41 -21.20 -12.65
CA GLU A 50 29.22 -22.31 -12.13
C GLU A 50 28.35 -23.19 -11.22
N ARG A 51 28.48 -24.49 -11.43
CA ARG A 51 27.45 -25.50 -11.20
C ARG A 51 27.41 -26.02 -9.77
N LEU A 52 27.41 -25.17 -8.72
CA LEU A 52 27.57 -25.69 -7.35
C LEU A 52 26.70 -25.19 -6.19
N ARG A 53 25.85 -24.16 -6.30
CA ARG A 53 24.83 -23.90 -5.25
C ARG A 53 23.55 -23.30 -5.82
N SER A 54 22.55 -24.14 -6.02
CA SER A 54 21.21 -23.85 -6.57
C SER A 54 20.35 -22.85 -5.78
N ASP A 55 20.84 -22.28 -4.66
CA ASP A 55 20.02 -21.50 -3.73
C ASP A 55 20.62 -20.13 -3.34
N ARG A 56 21.41 -19.49 -4.20
CA ARG A 56 21.82 -18.08 -4.00
C ARG A 56 21.39 -17.17 -5.14
N GLY A 57 20.08 -17.09 -5.37
CA GLY A 57 19.53 -16.01 -6.21
C GLY A 57 19.85 -14.62 -5.61
N ILE A 58 20.27 -13.69 -6.45
CA ILE A 58 20.66 -12.31 -6.06
C ILE A 58 19.39 -11.46 -5.98
N LYS A 59 19.24 -10.69 -4.90
CA LYS A 59 18.15 -9.70 -4.78
C LYS A 59 18.51 -8.47 -5.61
N LYS A 60 17.83 -8.25 -6.73
CA LYS A 60 17.93 -7.03 -7.53
C LYS A 60 16.72 -6.14 -7.27
N THR A 61 16.98 -4.86 -7.04
CA THR A 61 15.94 -3.84 -6.88
C THR A 61 15.88 -3.00 -8.14
N PHE A 62 14.69 -2.87 -8.74
CA PHE A 62 14.49 -2.16 -10.00
C PHE A 62 13.10 -1.52 -10.04
N PHE A 63 12.91 -0.57 -10.97
CA PHE A 63 11.60 0.01 -11.25
C PHE A 63 10.88 -0.83 -12.30
N MET A 64 9.60 -1.08 -12.04
CA MET A 64 8.73 -1.79 -12.96
C MET A 64 7.38 -1.09 -13.03
N GLY A 65 6.85 -0.96 -14.23
CA GLY A 65 5.56 -0.38 -14.53
C GLY A 65 4.62 -1.42 -15.12
N ILE A 66 3.41 -1.50 -14.57
CA ILE A 66 2.34 -2.37 -15.05
C ILE A 66 1.14 -1.55 -15.51
N ARG A 67 0.52 -1.97 -16.62
CA ARG A 67 -0.81 -1.54 -17.03
C ARG A 67 -1.83 -2.25 -16.16
N VAL A 68 -2.52 -1.52 -15.31
CA VAL A 68 -3.39 -2.09 -14.28
C VAL A 68 -4.63 -2.73 -14.92
N GLU A 69 -4.92 -3.96 -14.52
CA GLU A 69 -6.17 -4.66 -14.83
C GLU A 69 -7.09 -4.70 -13.61
N SER A 70 -6.51 -4.88 -12.42
CA SER A 70 -7.24 -4.87 -11.16
C SER A 70 -6.35 -4.38 -10.02
N ILE A 71 -6.98 -3.81 -8.99
CA ILE A 71 -6.29 -3.37 -7.79
C ILE A 71 -7.04 -3.83 -6.54
N ASN A 72 -6.30 -4.36 -5.58
CA ASN A 72 -6.85 -4.92 -4.35
C ASN A 72 -6.09 -4.39 -3.13
N PHE A 73 -6.82 -3.83 -2.18
CA PHE A 73 -6.29 -3.41 -0.89
C PHE A 73 -6.71 -4.40 0.20
N HIS A 74 -5.72 -5.09 0.78
CA HIS A 74 -5.93 -6.05 1.86
C HIS A 74 -5.79 -5.35 3.22
N LYS A 75 -6.91 -4.86 3.77
CA LYS A 75 -6.97 -4.06 5.01
C LYS A 75 -6.17 -4.65 6.18
N TYR A 76 -6.28 -5.96 6.42
CA TYR A 76 -5.60 -6.64 7.53
C TYR A 76 -4.09 -6.82 7.35
N THR A 77 -3.61 -6.91 6.11
CA THR A 77 -2.17 -7.08 5.84
C THR A 77 -1.48 -5.77 5.48
N GLY A 78 -2.25 -4.69 5.30
CA GLY A 78 -1.75 -3.40 4.85
C GLY A 78 -1.11 -3.45 3.45
N LYS A 79 -1.52 -4.39 2.60
CA LYS A 79 -0.92 -4.59 1.27
C LYS A 79 -1.85 -4.09 0.18
N LEU A 80 -1.32 -3.23 -0.69
CA LEU A 80 -1.97 -2.81 -1.92
C LEU A 80 -1.33 -3.54 -3.10
N ARG A 81 -2.15 -4.29 -3.86
CA ARG A 81 -1.70 -5.11 -4.97
C ARG A 81 -2.37 -4.66 -6.26
N ALA A 82 -1.57 -4.19 -7.20
CA ALA A 82 -2.01 -3.93 -8.56
C ALA A 82 -1.62 -5.11 -9.44
N LYS A 83 -2.59 -5.76 -10.09
CA LYS A 83 -2.35 -6.83 -11.07
C LYS A 83 -2.53 -6.25 -12.46
N GLY A 84 -1.66 -6.66 -13.38
CA GLY A 84 -1.72 -6.20 -14.75
C GLY A 84 -0.57 -6.68 -15.62
N VAL A 85 -0.42 -6.07 -16.80
CA VAL A 85 0.60 -6.44 -17.79
C VAL A 85 1.84 -5.56 -17.61
N ILE A 86 3.03 -6.14 -17.62
CA ILE A 86 4.30 -5.39 -17.54
C ILE A 86 4.51 -4.60 -18.84
N GLU A 87 4.57 -3.27 -18.75
CA GLU A 87 4.89 -2.39 -19.87
C GLU A 87 6.24 -1.70 -19.74
N LYS A 88 6.76 -1.55 -18.52
CA LYS A 88 8.04 -0.89 -18.26
C LYS A 88 8.88 -1.70 -17.29
N GLY A 89 10.16 -1.80 -17.59
CA GLY A 89 11.15 -2.37 -16.69
C GLY A 89 12.42 -2.76 -17.44
N PRO A 90 13.49 -3.09 -16.71
CA PRO A 90 14.73 -3.61 -17.30
C PRO A 90 14.49 -4.96 -17.98
N GLU A 91 14.63 -5.01 -19.31
CA GLU A 91 14.34 -6.20 -20.14
C GLU A 91 15.14 -7.43 -19.74
N ASP A 92 16.33 -7.24 -19.14
CA ASP A 92 17.17 -8.31 -18.61
C ASP A 92 16.60 -8.96 -17.33
N LEU A 93 15.67 -8.30 -16.64
CA LEU A 93 15.10 -8.76 -15.36
C LEU A 93 13.58 -9.00 -15.41
N VAL A 94 12.88 -8.45 -16.41
CA VAL A 94 11.42 -8.59 -16.56
C VAL A 94 11.02 -8.97 -17.98
N SER A 95 10.09 -9.91 -18.08
CA SER A 95 9.44 -10.25 -19.34
C SER A 95 8.35 -9.22 -19.65
N LEU A 96 8.65 -8.25 -20.52
CA LEU A 96 7.65 -7.29 -21.01
C LEU A 96 6.46 -8.03 -21.63
N GLY A 97 5.25 -7.52 -21.42
CA GLY A 97 4.00 -8.14 -21.89
C GLY A 97 3.48 -9.31 -21.04
N SER A 98 4.23 -9.78 -20.03
CA SER A 98 3.72 -10.79 -19.10
C SER A 98 2.82 -10.20 -18.00
N HIS A 99 1.90 -11.00 -17.47
CA HIS A 99 1.10 -10.58 -16.32
C HIS A 99 1.91 -10.64 -15.03
N HIS A 100 1.74 -9.64 -14.18
CA HIS A 100 2.36 -9.58 -12.89
C HIS A 100 1.51 -8.82 -11.86
N THR A 101 1.75 -9.12 -10.59
CA THR A 101 1.16 -8.41 -9.45
C THR A 101 2.23 -7.54 -8.78
N LEU A 102 2.13 -6.23 -8.97
CA LEU A 102 2.97 -5.23 -8.31
C LEU A 102 2.45 -4.95 -6.89
N ASP A 103 3.26 -5.26 -5.89
CA ASP A 103 3.01 -4.86 -4.50
C ASP A 103 3.40 -3.38 -4.31
N LEU A 104 2.43 -2.52 -4.05
CA LEU A 104 2.63 -1.12 -3.69
C LEU A 104 2.81 -1.02 -2.17
N LYS A 105 3.99 -0.58 -1.76
CA LYS A 105 4.43 -0.60 -0.36
C LYS A 105 4.48 0.82 0.22
N LEU A 106 4.33 0.89 1.54
CA LEU A 106 4.66 2.10 2.31
C LEU A 106 6.11 2.51 2.06
N ASN A 107 6.37 3.81 2.16
CA ASN A 107 7.69 4.43 2.04
C ASN A 107 8.39 4.15 0.70
N ASN A 108 7.62 3.87 -0.33
CA ASN A 108 8.12 3.61 -1.67
C ASN A 108 7.29 4.40 -2.66
N SER A 109 7.92 5.15 -3.55
CA SER A 109 7.17 5.99 -4.46
C SER A 109 6.33 5.16 -5.43
N VAL A 110 5.12 5.68 -5.69
CA VAL A 110 4.14 5.11 -6.61
C VAL A 110 3.88 6.16 -7.67
N LYS A 111 4.34 5.88 -8.88
CA LYS A 111 4.14 6.72 -10.05
C LYS A 111 2.90 6.25 -10.79
N ILE A 112 1.90 7.11 -10.90
CA ILE A 112 0.65 6.84 -11.61
C ILE A 112 0.63 7.70 -12.86
N GLN A 113 0.48 7.08 -14.02
CA GLN A 113 0.27 7.75 -15.28
C GLN A 113 -1.15 7.47 -15.76
N LYS A 114 -1.94 8.53 -15.88
CA LYS A 114 -3.32 8.50 -16.40
C LYS A 114 -3.40 9.32 -17.68
N GLU A 115 -4.30 8.92 -18.58
CA GLU A 115 -4.64 9.73 -19.75
C GLU A 115 -5.27 11.07 -19.31
N ARG A 116 -6.19 11.02 -18.35
CA ARG A 116 -6.85 12.21 -17.81
C ARG A 116 -6.97 12.20 -16.29
N TRP A 117 -6.42 13.23 -15.66
CA TRP A 117 -6.65 13.51 -14.24
C TRP A 117 -7.92 14.34 -14.06
N SER A 118 -9.02 13.68 -13.68
CA SER A 118 -10.30 14.32 -13.35
C SER A 118 -10.19 15.25 -12.14
N ARG A 119 -11.19 16.14 -11.96
CA ARG A 119 -11.29 16.98 -10.75
C ARG A 119 -11.43 16.14 -9.49
N TRP A 120 -12.13 15.00 -9.58
CA TRP A 120 -12.30 14.06 -8.47
C TRP A 120 -10.96 13.47 -8.03
N HIS A 121 -10.09 13.06 -8.96
CA HIS A 121 -8.75 12.56 -8.63
C HIS A 121 -7.94 13.59 -7.84
N ARG A 122 -7.93 14.85 -8.32
CA ARG A 122 -7.18 15.94 -7.66
C ARG A 122 -7.73 16.24 -6.27
N LYS A 123 -9.07 16.27 -6.13
CA LYS A 123 -9.74 16.45 -4.84
C LYS A 123 -9.36 15.33 -3.88
N ARG A 124 -9.40 14.07 -4.32
CA ARG A 124 -9.06 12.92 -3.48
C ARG A 124 -7.60 12.90 -3.04
N ILE A 125 -6.67 13.23 -3.93
CA ILE A 125 -5.25 13.39 -3.56
C ILE A 125 -5.09 14.46 -2.49
N LYS A 126 -5.76 15.60 -2.63
CA LYS A 126 -5.72 16.67 -1.63
C LYS A 126 -6.28 16.21 -0.28
N GLU A 127 -7.45 15.56 -0.29
CA GLU A 127 -8.08 15.00 0.91
C GLU A 127 -7.15 14.00 1.62
N ALA A 128 -6.50 13.12 0.88
CA ALA A 128 -5.55 12.16 1.43
C ALA A 128 -4.32 12.83 2.07
N ILE A 129 -3.79 13.90 1.43
CA ILE A 129 -2.67 14.68 1.99
C ILE A 129 -3.10 15.37 3.28
N ASP A 130 -4.26 16.04 3.29
CA ASP A 130 -4.74 16.78 4.46
C ASP A 130 -5.09 15.83 5.60
N ALA A 131 -5.72 14.69 5.31
CA ALA A 131 -6.08 13.71 6.32
C ALA A 131 -4.86 13.00 6.91
N SER A 132 -3.74 12.90 6.18
CA SER A 132 -2.48 12.37 6.73
C SER A 132 -1.83 13.26 7.81
N LYS A 133 -2.29 14.51 7.94
CA LYS A 133 -1.84 15.45 9.00
C LYS A 133 -2.66 15.31 10.29
N ILE A 134 -3.82 14.64 10.24
CA ILE A 134 -4.69 14.46 11.39
C ILE A 134 -4.06 13.40 12.32
N PRO A 135 -3.91 13.67 13.63
CA PRO A 135 -3.40 12.69 14.58
C PRO A 135 -4.27 11.42 14.61
N LYS A 136 -3.65 10.27 14.84
CA LYS A 136 -4.39 9.01 15.03
C LYS A 136 -5.17 9.08 16.34
N ALA A 137 -6.45 8.70 16.29
CA ALA A 137 -7.29 8.56 17.47
C ALA A 137 -7.34 7.09 17.92
N LEU A 138 -7.09 6.87 19.20
CA LEU A 138 -7.33 5.60 19.88
C LEU A 138 -8.65 5.75 20.65
N VAL A 139 -9.59 4.84 20.41
CA VAL A 139 -10.83 4.73 21.15
C VAL A 139 -10.68 3.57 22.14
N VAL A 140 -11.01 3.83 23.40
CA VAL A 140 -11.02 2.82 24.46
C VAL A 140 -12.38 2.87 25.14
N VAL A 141 -13.03 1.71 25.24
CA VAL A 141 -14.27 1.52 25.99
C VAL A 141 -13.93 0.64 27.18
N ILE A 142 -14.26 1.07 28.40
CA ILE A 142 -13.87 0.41 29.64
C ILE A 142 -15.14 0.06 30.42
N GLU A 143 -15.26 -1.20 30.80
CA GLU A 143 -16.22 -1.74 31.75
C GLU A 143 -15.49 -2.32 32.97
N ASP A 144 -16.22 -2.88 33.93
CA ASP A 144 -15.66 -3.36 35.19
C ASP A 144 -14.66 -4.51 35.00
N ASP A 145 -14.87 -5.41 34.05
CA ASP A 145 -14.05 -6.61 33.82
C ASP A 145 -13.50 -6.71 32.38
N ASN A 146 -13.72 -5.70 31.55
CA ASN A 146 -13.28 -5.69 30.17
C ASN A 146 -12.90 -4.29 29.68
N ALA A 147 -11.89 -4.20 28.82
CA ALA A 147 -11.55 -3.00 28.09
C ALA A 147 -11.37 -3.30 26.60
N ASP A 148 -12.18 -2.67 25.75
CA ASP A 148 -12.12 -2.78 24.31
C ASP A 148 -11.32 -1.63 23.71
N MET A 149 -10.42 -1.95 22.78
CA MET A 149 -9.55 -0.96 22.13
C MET A 149 -9.68 -0.98 20.61
N GLY A 150 -9.74 0.20 20.01
CA GLY A 150 -9.77 0.35 18.55
C GLY A 150 -9.04 1.59 18.07
N ILE A 151 -8.28 1.48 16.98
CA ILE A 151 -7.67 2.63 16.31
C ILE A 151 -8.62 3.12 15.21
N LEU A 152 -8.94 4.40 15.22
CA LEU A 152 -9.75 5.01 14.16
C LEU A 152 -8.88 5.24 12.91
N ARG A 153 -9.26 4.59 11.80
CA ARG A 153 -8.68 4.78 10.46
C ARG A 153 -9.70 5.44 9.55
N GLN A 154 -9.24 5.94 8.40
CA GLN A 154 -10.16 6.53 7.42
C GLN A 154 -11.00 5.48 6.69
N TYR A 155 -10.55 4.22 6.70
CA TYR A 155 -11.25 3.08 6.09
C TYR A 155 -12.01 2.20 7.09
N GLY A 156 -12.10 2.61 8.38
CA GLY A 156 -12.84 1.91 9.44
C GLY A 156 -12.12 1.91 10.79
N VAL A 157 -12.69 1.20 11.75
CA VAL A 157 -12.05 0.96 13.06
C VAL A 157 -11.22 -0.32 12.97
N GLU A 158 -9.94 -0.21 13.36
CA GLU A 158 -9.05 -1.36 13.53
C GLU A 158 -9.15 -1.83 14.98
N TYR A 159 -9.94 -2.88 15.20
CA TYR A 159 -10.23 -3.43 16.53
C TYR A 159 -9.11 -4.35 17.01
N TYR A 160 -8.63 -4.13 18.25
CA TYR A 160 -7.54 -4.88 18.86
C TYR A 160 -8.00 -5.93 19.88
N GLY A 161 -9.32 -6.06 20.07
CA GLY A 161 -9.87 -7.05 20.99
C GLY A 161 -10.12 -6.51 22.39
N PRO A 162 -10.81 -7.32 23.22
CA PRO A 162 -11.03 -7.04 24.61
C PRO A 162 -9.81 -7.43 25.44
N ILE A 163 -9.47 -6.60 26.42
CA ILE A 163 -8.57 -6.94 27.53
C ILE A 163 -9.47 -7.31 28.70
N ILE A 164 -9.55 -8.60 29.00
CA ILE A 164 -10.39 -9.13 30.08
C ILE A 164 -9.63 -9.03 31.40
N GLY A 165 -10.16 -8.27 32.34
CA GLY A 165 -9.71 -8.19 33.72
C GLY A 165 -10.28 -9.34 34.55
N GLY A 166 -9.42 -10.03 35.31
CA GLY A 166 -9.85 -11.09 36.24
C GLY A 166 -10.48 -10.54 37.51
N ILE A 167 -11.59 -9.81 37.40
CA ILE A 167 -12.24 -9.14 38.54
C ILE A 167 -13.48 -9.93 38.92
N SER A 168 -13.49 -10.48 40.15
CA SER A 168 -14.65 -11.20 40.69
C SER A 168 -15.77 -10.20 41.00
N GLY A 169 -16.89 -10.31 40.28
CA GLY A 169 -18.08 -9.50 40.51
C GLY A 169 -18.56 -9.63 41.96
N LYS A 170 -18.28 -8.59 42.76
CA LYS A 170 -18.52 -8.42 44.22
C LYS A 170 -17.49 -9.05 45.17
N ARG A 171 -16.63 -8.19 45.74
CA ARG A 171 -16.47 -7.98 47.20
C ARG A 171 -15.46 -6.87 47.49
N MET A 172 -15.96 -5.67 47.79
CA MET A 172 -15.52 -4.83 48.92
C MET A 172 -16.65 -3.83 49.20
N VAL A 173 -17.67 -4.27 49.93
CA VAL A 173 -18.44 -3.36 50.77
C VAL A 173 -17.65 -3.29 52.07
N GLN A 174 -17.10 -2.12 52.39
CA GLN A 174 -16.43 -1.85 53.65
C GLN A 174 -17.43 -1.23 54.63
#